data_AF-A0A4V1UUJ0-F1
#
_entry.id   AF-A0A4V1UUJ0-F1
#
_cell.length_a   1.000
_cell.length_b   1.000
_cell.length_c   1.000
_cell.angle_alpha   90.00
_cell.angle_beta   90.00
_cell.angle_gamma   90.00
#
_symmetry.space_group_name_H-M   'P 1'
#
loop_
_entity.id
_entity.type
_entity.pdbx_description
1 polymer ?
#
loop_
_entity_poly.entity_id
_entity_poly.type
_entity_poly.pdbx_seq_one_letter_code
_entity_poly.pdbx_strand_id
1 'polypeptide(L)'
;MRNLTLALLNTFSTNNVDAIIYPEQKNLVVKIGSASQSGRNGILAALTGTPVVTVPAGFSEPSEDAPIGVPIGMEILGRPFEEEKLL
;
A
#
# COMPACT_ATOMS: atom_id res chain seq x y z
N MET A 1 10.48 13.13 7.98
CA MET A 1 9.03 13.27 8.14
C MET A 1 8.47 14.45 7.35
N ARG A 2 8.72 15.72 7.73
CA ARG A 2 8.16 16.91 7.03
C ARG A 2 8.39 16.93 5.51
N ASN A 3 9.56 16.50 5.02
CA ASN A 3 9.83 16.43 3.58
C ASN A 3 9.01 15.34 2.86
N LEU A 4 8.70 14.21 3.51
CA LEU A 4 7.95 13.12 2.89
C LEU A 4 6.47 13.51 2.73
N THR A 5 5.87 14.10 3.75
CA THR A 5 4.49 14.61 3.67
C THR A 5 4.35 15.65 2.56
N LEU A 6 5.29 16.61 2.48
CA LEU A 6 5.27 17.61 1.41
C LEU A 6 5.46 16.99 0.02
N ALA A 7 6.37 16.02 -0.12
CA ALA A 7 6.55 15.31 -1.38
C ALA A 7 5.27 14.58 -1.80
N LEU A 8 4.60 13.89 -0.88
CA LEU A 8 3.33 13.21 -1.14
C LEU A 8 2.23 14.18 -1.60
N LEU A 9 2.02 15.28 -0.87
CA LEU A 9 1.01 16.28 -1.22
C LEU A 9 1.33 16.98 -2.55
N ASN A 10 2.61 17.21 -2.85
CA ASN A 10 3.04 17.74 -4.14
C ASN A 10 2.77 16.74 -5.28
N THR A 11 2.95 15.44 -5.07
CA THR A 11 2.61 14.41 -6.06
C THR A 11 1.13 14.46 -6.41
N PHE A 12 0.27 14.54 -5.40
CA PHE A 12 -1.18 14.70 -5.57
C PHE A 12 -1.54 15.92 -6.43
N SER A 13 -0.97 17.09 -6.11
CA SER A 13 -1.25 18.35 -6.82
C SER A 13 -0.65 18.40 -8.22
N THR A 14 0.60 17.91 -8.39
CA THR A 14 1.31 17.95 -9.67
C THR A 14 0.67 17.04 -10.70
N ASN A 15 0.19 15.87 -10.28
CA ASN A 15 -0.45 14.90 -11.18
C ASN A 15 -1.97 15.11 -11.28
N ASN A 16 -2.54 16.04 -10.51
CA ASN A 16 -3.98 16.29 -10.45
C ASN A 16 -4.81 15.00 -10.26
N VAL A 17 -4.48 14.23 -9.22
CA VAL A 17 -5.15 12.98 -8.87
C VAL A 17 -5.91 13.09 -7.55
N ASP A 18 -6.97 12.28 -7.42
CA ASP A 18 -7.78 12.16 -6.20
C ASP A 18 -7.25 11.11 -5.23
N ALA A 19 -6.59 10.07 -5.75
CA ALA A 19 -6.00 8.98 -4.96
C ALA A 19 -4.70 8.48 -5.59
N ILE A 20 -3.87 7.82 -4.78
CA ILE A 20 -2.68 7.09 -5.22
C ILE A 20 -2.88 5.61 -4.87
N ILE A 21 -2.79 4.73 -5.87
CA ILE A 21 -2.99 3.29 -5.71
C ILE A 21 -1.65 2.58 -5.86
N TYR A 22 -1.32 1.68 -4.93
CA TYR A 22 -0.09 0.89 -4.98
C TYR A 22 -0.24 -0.47 -4.27
N PRO A 23 0.57 -1.48 -4.61
CA PRO A 23 0.58 -2.75 -3.88
C PRO A 23 0.96 -2.54 -2.41
N GLU A 24 0.27 -3.18 -1.48
CA GLU A 24 0.55 -3.04 -0.04
C GLU A 24 1.98 -3.54 0.31
N GLN A 25 2.39 -4.65 -0.33
CA GLN A 25 3.72 -5.23 -0.25
C GLN A 25 4.33 -5.35 -1.64
N LYS A 26 5.63 -5.11 -1.75
CA LYS A 26 6.41 -5.36 -2.99
C LYS A 26 6.71 -6.84 -3.20
N ASN A 27 6.71 -7.62 -2.12
CA ASN A 27 7.06 -9.03 -2.12
C ASN A 27 5.92 -9.86 -1.53
N LEU A 28 5.82 -11.13 -1.94
CA LEU A 28 4.92 -12.08 -1.28
C LEU A 28 5.33 -12.28 0.19
N VAL A 29 4.40 -12.85 0.96
CA VAL A 29 4.62 -13.16 2.37
C VAL A 29 5.81 -14.11 2.53
N VAL A 30 6.71 -13.80 3.47
CA VAL A 30 7.84 -14.68 3.81
C VAL A 30 7.38 -15.88 4.63
N LYS A 31 8.13 -16.98 4.58
CA LYS A 31 7.86 -18.15 5.42
C LYS A 31 8.09 -17.84 6.91
N ILE A 32 7.38 -18.56 7.78
CA ILE A 32 7.56 -18.49 9.23
C ILE A 32 9.03 -18.78 9.58
N GLY A 33 9.58 -18.03 10.54
CA GLY A 33 10.99 -18.10 10.93
C GLY A 33 11.90 -17.08 10.22
N SER A 34 11.38 -16.38 9.20
CA SER A 34 12.09 -15.26 8.60
C SER A 34 12.25 -14.10 9.59
N ALA A 35 13.42 -13.45 9.58
CA ALA A 35 13.72 -12.36 10.50
C ALA A 35 12.84 -11.10 10.28
N SER A 36 12.33 -10.89 9.06
CA SER A 36 11.41 -9.78 8.75
C SER A 36 10.68 -9.98 7.42
N GLN A 37 9.54 -9.30 7.26
CA GLN A 37 8.88 -9.07 5.97
C GLN A 37 9.43 -7.79 5.35
N SER A 38 10.19 -7.90 4.25
CA SER A 38 10.76 -6.75 3.55
C SER A 38 9.85 -6.25 2.43
N GLY A 39 10.02 -4.99 2.03
CA GLY A 39 9.29 -4.41 0.89
C GLY A 39 7.88 -3.90 1.22
N ARG A 40 7.62 -3.53 2.47
CA ARG A 40 6.33 -2.94 2.90
C ARG A 40 6.15 -1.52 2.37
N ASN A 41 5.09 -1.29 1.60
CA ASN A 41 4.71 0.05 1.14
C ASN A 41 3.77 0.76 2.11
N GLY A 42 2.98 0.01 2.88
CA GLY A 42 2.03 0.56 3.89
C GLY A 42 2.65 1.37 5.03
N ILE A 43 3.97 1.56 5.02
CA ILE A 43 4.64 2.52 5.89
C ILE A 43 4.40 3.98 5.43
N LEU A 44 4.09 4.21 4.16
CA LEU A 44 3.89 5.57 3.62
C LEU A 44 2.78 6.31 4.38
N ALA A 45 1.56 5.76 4.37
CA ALA A 45 0.41 6.36 5.06
C ALA A 45 0.67 6.57 6.56
N ALA A 46 1.29 5.59 7.22
CA ALA A 46 1.64 5.66 8.64
C ALA A 46 2.64 6.81 8.94
N LEU A 47 3.58 7.09 8.03
CA LEU A 47 4.56 8.16 8.21
C LEU A 47 4.03 9.54 7.79
N THR A 48 3.06 9.60 6.89
CA THR A 48 2.51 10.88 6.40
C THR A 48 1.23 11.31 7.11
N GLY A 49 0.58 10.42 7.85
CA GLY A 49 -0.69 10.69 8.51
C GLY A 49 -1.85 10.87 7.53
N THR A 50 -1.73 10.29 6.34
CA THR A 50 -2.75 10.36 5.29
C THR A 50 -3.65 9.11 5.34
N PRO A 51 -4.94 9.23 5.00
CA PRO A 51 -5.84 8.09 5.00
C PRO A 51 -5.49 7.09 3.90
N VAL A 52 -5.75 5.82 4.19
CA VAL A 52 -5.56 4.72 3.25
C VAL A 52 -6.59 3.62 3.50
N VAL A 53 -7.10 3.02 2.42
CA VAL A 53 -7.96 1.83 2.46
C VAL A 53 -7.22 0.68 1.78
N THR A 54 -7.14 -0.46 2.45
CA THR A 54 -6.55 -1.69 1.90
C THR A 54 -7.65 -2.61 1.38
N VAL A 55 -7.52 -3.08 0.14
CA VAL A 55 -8.48 -3.98 -0.50
C VAL A 55 -7.77 -5.18 -1.14
N PRO A 56 -8.44 -6.34 -1.26
CA PRO A 56 -7.91 -7.46 -2.02
C PRO A 56 -7.72 -7.09 -3.50
N ALA A 57 -6.57 -7.46 -4.06
CA ALA A 57 -6.21 -7.21 -5.46
C ALA A 57 -6.04 -8.51 -6.29
N GLY A 58 -6.22 -9.68 -5.66
CA GLY A 58 -6.17 -10.99 -6.31
C GLY A 58 -5.22 -11.96 -5.61
N PHE A 59 -4.68 -12.89 -6.38
CA PHE A 59 -3.74 -13.90 -5.92
C PHE A 59 -2.48 -13.89 -6.78
N SER A 60 -1.34 -14.25 -6.19
CA SER A 60 -0.12 -14.56 -6.95
C SER A 60 -0.35 -15.78 -7.85
N GLU A 61 0.61 -16.07 -8.72
CA GLU A 61 0.68 -17.38 -9.36
C GLU A 61 0.74 -18.49 -8.28
N PRO A 62 0.08 -19.64 -8.51
CA PRO A 62 0.22 -20.81 -7.67
C PRO A 62 1.66 -21.28 -7.51
N SER A 63 1.96 -21.83 -6.34
CA SER A 63 3.23 -22.49 -6.05
C SER A 63 2.99 -23.77 -5.26
N GLU A 64 4.03 -24.57 -5.07
CA GLU A 64 3.98 -25.78 -4.24
C GLU A 64 3.48 -25.48 -2.82
N ASP A 65 3.95 -24.38 -2.24
CA ASP A 65 3.57 -23.93 -0.90
C ASP A 65 2.22 -23.18 -0.87
N ALA A 66 1.72 -22.71 -2.02
CA ALA A 66 0.46 -21.98 -2.16
C ALA A 66 -0.28 -22.40 -3.45
N PRO A 67 -1.02 -23.53 -3.43
CA PRO A 67 -1.62 -24.10 -4.65
C PRO A 67 -2.70 -23.23 -5.31
N ILE A 68 -3.24 -22.24 -4.61
CA ILE A 68 -4.20 -21.25 -5.15
C ILE A 68 -3.57 -19.86 -5.28
N GLY A 69 -2.26 -19.74 -5.08
CA GLY A 69 -1.55 -18.48 -4.95
C GLY A 69 -1.66 -17.87 -3.55
N VAL A 70 -0.85 -16.84 -3.30
CA VAL A 70 -0.89 -16.02 -2.08
C VAL A 70 -1.83 -14.84 -2.32
N PRO A 71 -2.78 -14.52 -1.42
CA PRO A 71 -3.59 -13.32 -1.52
C PRO A 71 -2.72 -12.06 -1.56
N ILE A 72 -3.00 -11.16 -2.49
CA ILE A 72 -2.32 -9.87 -2.65
C ILE A 72 -3.31 -8.75 -2.41
N GLY A 73 -2.87 -7.71 -1.69
CA GLY A 73 -3.64 -6.49 -1.44
C GLY A 73 -3.06 -5.29 -2.18
N MET A 74 -3.92 -4.29 -2.39
CA MET A 74 -3.52 -2.94 -2.78
C MET A 74 -4.02 -1.92 -1.77
N GLU A 75 -3.30 -0.83 -1.66
CA GLU A 75 -3.66 0.35 -0.88
C GLU A 75 -4.17 1.46 -1.80
N ILE A 76 -5.27 2.09 -1.39
CA ILE A 76 -5.84 3.30 -2.00
C ILE A 76 -5.62 4.43 -1.00
N LEU A 77 -4.63 5.28 -1.27
CA LEU A 77 -4.23 6.38 -0.39
C LEU A 77 -4.88 7.69 -0.84
N GLY A 78 -5.49 8.40 0.11
CA GLY A 78 -6.16 9.68 -0.10
C GLY A 78 -5.42 10.89 0.50
N ARG A 79 -6.00 12.07 0.32
CA ARG A 79 -5.52 13.31 0.95
C ARG A 79 -5.94 13.37 2.43
N PRO A 80 -5.25 14.14 3.28
CA PRO A 80 -5.66 14.32 4.67
C PRO A 80 -7.12 14.72 4.80
N PHE A 81 -7.86 14.06 5.70
CA PHE A 81 -9.27 14.33 6.01
C PHE A 81 -10.26 14.04 4.86
N GLU A 82 -9.87 13.21 3.89
CA GLU A 82 -10.74 12.78 2.79
C GLU A 82 -11.10 11.28 2.86
N GLU A 83 -11.18 10.71 4.07
CA GLU A 83 -11.49 9.29 4.29
C GLU A 83 -12.78 8.85 3.58
N GLU A 84 -13.81 9.71 3.58
CA GLU A 84 -15.11 9.42 2.96
C GLU A 84 -14.99 9.17 1.45
N LYS A 85 -14.05 9.83 0.76
CA LYS A 85 -13.85 9.63 -0.69
C LYS A 85 -13.23 8.29 -1.04
N LEU A 86 -12.70 7.56 -0.04
CA LEU A 86 -12.05 6.26 -0.23
C LEU A 86 -13.02 5.08 -0.06
N LEU A 87 -14.27 5.32 0.36
CA LEU A 87 -15.30 4.31 0.63
C LEU A 87 -16.41 4.36 -0.44
#